data_AF-A0AAU6GF73-F1
#
_entry.id   AF-A0AAU6GF73-F1
#
_cell.length_a   1.000
_cell.length_b   1.000
_cell.length_c   1.000
_cell.angle_alpha   90.00
_cell.angle_beta   90.00
_cell.angle_gamma   90.00
#
_symmetry.space_group_name_H-M   'P 1'
#
loop_
_entity.id
_entity.type
_entity.pdbx_description
1 polymer ?
#
loop_
_entity_poly.entity_id
_entity_poly.type
_entity_poly.pdbx_seq_one_letter_code
_entity_poly.pdbx_strand_id
1 'polypeptide(L)'
;MLRRLLRSAGEPKSVTDIADTFHAAAPAQTATFTTDAESQAWTPPTWEEIVSTHSGRVYRLAYRLTGNQHDAEDLTQEVFVRVFRSLSTYTPGTFEGWLHRITTNLFLDMVRRKQRIRFDALGDDAAERLPSREPSPQQVFNDAHFDADVQQALDTLAPEFRAAVVLCDIEGLSYEEIAATLGVKLGTVRSRIHRGRSQLRKALSHRSPEARAERRGFAITGVPALGGGGATA
;
A
#
# COMPACT_ATOMS: atom_id res chain seq x y z
N MET A 1 -1.89 0.77 -19.92
CA MET A 1 -0.53 0.78 -19.32
C MET A 1 -0.07 -0.66 -19.08
N LEU A 2 0.23 -1.39 -20.16
CA LEU A 2 0.58 -2.82 -20.13
C LEU A 2 1.56 -3.05 -21.28
N ARG A 3 2.86 -3.15 -20.97
CA ARG A 3 3.94 -3.70 -21.83
C ARG A 3 5.30 -3.46 -21.17
N ARG A 4 5.77 -4.41 -20.35
CA ARG A 4 7.20 -4.76 -20.26
C ARG A 4 7.40 -6.01 -19.42
N LEU A 5 7.12 -7.16 -20.03
CA LEU A 5 7.62 -8.46 -19.60
C LEU A 5 8.13 -9.13 -20.87
N LEU A 6 9.43 -9.43 -20.89
CA LEU A 6 10.16 -10.44 -21.68
C LEU A 6 11.58 -9.95 -21.99
N ARG A 7 12.52 -10.27 -21.09
CA ARG A 7 13.75 -11.01 -21.43
C ARG A 7 14.61 -11.26 -20.18
N SER A 8 14.46 -12.50 -19.67
CA SER A 8 15.49 -13.42 -19.16
C SER A 8 16.81 -13.33 -19.96
N ALA A 9 18.01 -13.70 -19.54
CA ALA A 9 18.67 -14.11 -18.29
C ALA A 9 20.19 -14.17 -18.64
N GLY A 10 21.08 -14.15 -17.65
CA GLY A 10 22.50 -14.39 -17.86
C GLY A 10 23.30 -14.24 -16.57
N GLU A 11 23.54 -15.35 -15.90
CA GLU A 11 24.30 -15.53 -14.66
C GLU A 11 25.84 -15.40 -14.86
N PRO A 12 26.64 -15.41 -13.75
CA PRO A 12 27.81 -14.55 -13.57
C PRO A 12 29.16 -15.22 -13.87
N LYS A 13 30.23 -14.42 -13.93
CA LYS A 13 31.61 -14.91 -13.84
C LYS A 13 32.35 -14.25 -12.67
N SER A 14 32.77 -15.11 -11.74
CA SER A 14 33.84 -14.91 -10.78
C SER A 14 35.19 -15.02 -11.50
N VAL A 15 36.15 -14.15 -11.18
CA VAL A 15 37.58 -14.41 -11.38
C VAL A 15 38.34 -13.86 -10.18
N THR A 16 38.97 -14.79 -9.48
CA THR A 16 40.02 -14.63 -8.46
C THR A 16 41.37 -14.32 -9.11
N ASP A 17 42.22 -13.66 -8.32
CA ASP A 17 43.69 -13.57 -8.40
C ASP A 17 44.35 -12.93 -9.62
N ILE A 18 45.17 -11.91 -9.34
CA ILE A 18 46.59 -11.81 -9.74
C ILE A 18 47.28 -10.92 -8.71
N ALA A 19 48.33 -11.49 -8.10
CA ALA A 19 49.27 -10.82 -7.23
C ALA A 19 50.35 -10.06 -8.02
N ASP A 20 51.03 -9.17 -7.28
CA ASP A 20 52.33 -8.56 -7.51
C ASP A 20 52.46 -7.48 -8.60
N THR A 21 52.75 -6.26 -8.15
CA THR A 21 54.03 -5.57 -8.43
C THR A 21 54.17 -4.36 -7.51
N PHE A 22 55.18 -4.41 -6.63
CA PHE A 22 55.67 -3.25 -5.88
C PHE A 22 56.46 -2.32 -6.81
N HIS A 23 56.13 -1.03 -6.81
CA HIS A 23 57.07 0.02 -7.22
C HIS A 23 56.95 1.25 -6.31
N ALA A 24 58.10 1.72 -5.86
CA ALA A 24 58.28 2.74 -4.85
C ALA A 24 58.30 4.17 -5.42
N ALA A 25 57.70 5.08 -4.64
CA ALA A 25 58.05 6.49 -4.38
C ALA A 25 57.99 7.56 -5.49
N ALA A 26 57.06 8.52 -5.30
CA ALA A 26 57.27 9.96 -5.47
C ALA A 26 56.27 10.74 -4.55
N PRO A 27 56.67 11.81 -3.84
CA PRO A 27 55.74 12.60 -3.02
C PRO A 27 55.04 13.64 -3.89
N ALA A 28 53.85 13.30 -4.40
CA ALA A 28 53.00 14.25 -5.10
C ALA A 28 52.08 14.98 -4.11
N GLN A 29 52.44 16.22 -3.83
CA GLN A 29 51.59 17.39 -3.56
C GLN A 29 50.24 17.10 -2.91
N THR A 30 50.12 17.48 -1.63
CA THR A 30 48.88 17.57 -0.89
C THR A 30 47.90 18.49 -1.64
N ALA A 31 47.01 17.89 -2.43
CA ALA A 31 45.81 18.55 -2.88
C ALA A 31 44.93 18.75 -1.65
N THR A 32 44.91 19.98 -1.14
CA THR A 32 43.89 20.43 -0.20
C THR A 32 42.56 20.34 -0.95
N PHE A 33 41.84 19.23 -0.77
CA PHE A 33 40.42 19.20 -1.10
C PHE A 33 39.77 20.23 -0.17
N THR A 34 39.38 21.37 -0.76
CA THR A 34 38.44 22.30 -0.17
C THR A 34 37.18 21.49 0.18
N THR A 35 37.00 21.21 1.47
CA THR A 35 35.76 20.66 2.02
C THR A 35 34.71 21.76 2.04
N ASP A 36 34.34 22.26 0.87
CA ASP A 36 33.18 23.14 0.70
C ASP A 36 32.00 22.29 0.23
N ALA A 37 31.63 21.31 1.06
CA ALA A 37 30.29 20.79 1.07
C ALA A 37 29.64 21.37 2.32
N GLU A 38 29.09 22.58 2.17
CA GLU A 38 28.13 23.13 3.12
C GLU A 38 27.10 22.03 3.40
N SER A 39 27.24 21.40 4.57
CA SER A 39 26.27 20.43 5.06
C SER A 39 25.04 21.26 5.39
N GLN A 40 24.17 21.46 4.40
CA GLN A 40 22.94 22.20 4.57
C GLN A 40 22.20 21.57 5.75
N ALA A 41 22.15 22.30 6.87
CA ALA A 41 21.58 21.79 8.11
C ALA A 41 20.13 21.41 7.81
N TRP A 42 19.83 20.10 7.84
CA TRP A 42 18.48 19.62 7.64
C TRP A 42 17.59 20.25 8.71
N THR A 43 16.69 21.13 8.27
CA THR A 43 15.69 21.73 9.15
C THR A 43 14.48 20.80 9.14
N PRO A 44 14.10 20.23 10.30
CA PRO A 44 12.92 19.37 10.35
C PRO A 44 11.67 20.19 9.99
N PRO A 45 10.76 19.64 9.18
CA PRO A 45 9.49 20.32 8.89
C PRO A 45 8.71 20.56 10.19
N THR A 46 7.95 21.63 10.23
CA THR A 46 7.08 21.93 11.36
C THR A 46 5.99 20.87 11.50
N TRP A 47 5.44 20.74 12.71
CA TRP A 47 4.33 19.81 12.95
C TRP A 47 3.12 20.10 12.05
N GLU A 48 2.80 21.37 11.84
CA GLU A 48 1.68 21.80 11.01
C GLU A 48 1.89 21.43 9.54
N GLU A 49 3.10 21.61 9.00
CA GLU A 49 3.46 21.17 7.65
C GLU A 49 3.35 19.66 7.49
N ILE A 50 3.78 18.89 8.50
CA ILE A 50 3.67 17.42 8.48
C ILE A 50 2.19 16.99 8.42
N VAL A 51 1.36 17.53 9.30
CA VAL A 51 -0.06 17.14 9.39
C VAL A 51 -0.81 17.56 8.13
N SER A 52 -0.64 18.80 7.69
CA SER A 52 -1.31 19.32 6.49
C SER A 52 -0.93 18.54 5.23
N THR A 53 0.35 18.18 5.09
CA THR A 53 0.85 17.46 3.91
C THR A 53 0.47 15.98 3.92
N HIS A 54 0.52 15.32 5.07
CA HIS A 54 0.48 13.85 5.12
C HIS A 54 -0.82 13.26 5.67
N SER A 55 -1.66 14.02 6.38
CA SER A 55 -2.87 13.50 7.02
C SER A 55 -3.81 12.79 6.07
N GLY A 56 -4.13 13.41 4.93
CA GLY A 56 -4.99 12.82 3.92
C GLY A 56 -4.43 11.52 3.34
N ARG A 57 -3.10 11.42 3.19
CA ARG A 57 -2.45 10.22 2.67
C ARG A 57 -2.43 9.08 3.69
N VAL A 58 -2.07 9.38 4.93
CA VAL A 58 -2.10 8.41 6.04
C VAL A 58 -3.51 7.87 6.23
N TYR A 59 -4.53 8.75 6.22
CA TYR A 59 -5.92 8.34 6.33
C TYR A 59 -6.36 7.42 5.19
N ARG A 60 -6.02 7.74 3.93
CA ARG A 60 -6.34 6.88 2.79
C ARG A 60 -5.68 5.50 2.92
N LEU A 61 -4.40 5.45 3.29
CA LEU A 61 -3.70 4.18 3.52
C LEU A 61 -4.35 3.39 4.66
N ALA A 62 -4.62 4.05 5.79
CA ALA A 62 -5.29 3.45 6.93
C ALA A 62 -6.65 2.87 6.52
N TYR A 63 -7.47 3.62 5.77
CA TYR A 63 -8.75 3.15 5.27
C TYR A 63 -8.63 1.94 4.34
N ARG A 64 -7.66 1.92 3.43
CA ARG A 64 -7.40 0.75 2.56
C ARG A 64 -7.01 -0.49 3.35
N LEU A 65 -6.33 -0.31 4.49
CA LEU A 65 -5.94 -1.40 5.38
C LEU A 65 -7.11 -1.87 6.25
N THR A 66 -7.89 -0.96 6.84
CA THR A 66 -8.93 -1.30 7.83
C THR A 66 -10.29 -1.62 7.23
N GLY A 67 -10.63 -1.02 6.09
CA GLY A 67 -11.94 -1.18 5.43
C GLY A 67 -13.10 -0.47 6.13
N ASN A 68 -12.85 0.27 7.21
CA ASN A 68 -13.88 1.02 7.91
C ASN A 68 -13.36 2.37 8.43
N GLN A 69 -14.24 3.37 8.47
CA GLN A 69 -13.90 4.75 8.81
C GLN A 69 -13.37 4.87 10.24
N HIS A 70 -14.07 4.31 11.23
CA HIS A 70 -13.69 4.47 12.63
C HIS A 70 -12.29 3.91 12.93
N ASP A 71 -12.00 2.68 12.51
CA ASP A 71 -10.66 2.11 12.68
C ASP A 71 -9.61 2.90 11.87
N ALA A 72 -9.98 3.49 10.72
CA ALA A 72 -9.06 4.30 9.92
C ALA A 72 -8.72 5.63 10.61
N GLU A 73 -9.72 6.30 11.20
CA GLU A 73 -9.55 7.52 11.98
C GLU A 73 -8.67 7.27 13.21
N ASP A 74 -8.99 6.22 13.98
CA ASP A 74 -8.22 5.81 15.16
C ASP A 74 -6.77 5.48 14.79
N LEU A 75 -6.57 4.68 13.75
CA LEU A 75 -5.23 4.33 13.26
C LEU A 75 -4.46 5.57 12.80
N THR A 76 -5.11 6.49 12.10
CA THR A 76 -4.50 7.75 11.65
C THR A 76 -4.03 8.59 12.83
N GLN A 77 -4.87 8.73 13.86
CA GLN A 77 -4.51 9.44 15.08
C GLN A 77 -3.31 8.78 15.78
N GLU A 78 -3.33 7.44 15.93
CA GLU A 78 -2.24 6.69 16.55
C GLU A 78 -0.91 6.86 15.79
N VAL A 79 -0.97 6.90 14.44
CA VAL A 79 0.19 7.20 13.59
C VAL A 79 0.76 8.59 13.92
N PHE A 80 -0.07 9.63 13.92
CA PHE A 80 0.41 10.99 14.18
C PHE A 80 0.94 11.18 15.60
N VAL A 81 0.34 10.54 16.60
CA VAL A 81 0.89 10.49 17.97
C VAL A 81 2.28 9.86 17.98
N ARG A 82 2.48 8.76 17.24
CA ARG A 82 3.78 8.09 17.14
C ARG A 82 4.82 8.93 16.41
N VAL A 83 4.42 9.60 15.34
CA VAL A 83 5.27 10.53 14.57
C VAL A 83 5.71 11.68 15.45
N PHE A 84 4.78 12.36 16.12
CA PHE A 84 5.07 13.50 17.00
C PHE A 84 6.11 13.14 18.07
N ARG A 85 5.96 11.97 18.71
CA ARG A 85 6.89 11.49 19.76
C ARG A 85 8.28 11.10 19.24
N SER A 86 8.44 10.90 17.94
CA SER A 86 9.69 10.38 17.35
C SER A 86 10.30 11.29 16.30
N LEU A 87 9.67 12.43 16.03
CA LEU A 87 10.14 13.40 15.05
C LEU A 87 11.49 14.02 15.43
N SER A 88 11.73 14.26 16.72
CA SER A 88 12.98 14.82 17.24
C SER A 88 14.20 13.89 17.05
N THR A 89 13.96 12.58 16.89
CA THR A 89 15.00 11.57 16.67
C THR A 89 15.00 11.02 15.25
N TYR A 90 14.20 11.60 14.35
CA TYR A 90 14.11 11.15 12.98
C TYR A 90 15.38 11.54 12.21
N THR A 91 16.06 10.55 11.65
CA THR A 91 17.21 10.76 10.77
C THR A 91 16.72 10.86 9.32
N PRO A 92 17.25 11.79 8.51
CA PRO A 92 16.83 11.98 7.12
C PRO A 92 16.84 10.68 6.29
N GLY A 93 15.70 10.43 5.63
CA GLY A 93 15.43 9.34 4.69
C GLY A 93 14.14 9.66 3.94
N THR A 94 13.42 8.66 3.43
CA THR A 94 12.09 8.92 2.86
C THR A 94 11.05 9.02 3.97
N PHE A 95 10.53 10.22 4.23
CA PHE A 95 9.48 10.44 5.23
C PHE A 95 8.24 9.60 4.94
N GLU A 96 7.90 9.45 3.66
CA GLU A 96 6.83 8.59 3.18
C GLU A 96 7.03 7.11 3.56
N GLY A 97 8.23 6.56 3.34
CA GLY A 97 8.54 5.19 3.74
C GLY A 97 8.47 4.99 5.25
N TRP A 98 8.83 6.02 6.02
CA TRP A 98 8.69 6.00 7.47
C TRP A 98 7.21 5.99 7.91
N LEU A 99 6.36 6.81 7.30
CA LEU A 99 4.91 6.81 7.54
C LEU A 99 4.26 5.48 7.15
N HIS A 100 4.63 4.90 6.00
CA HIS A 100 4.13 3.59 5.57
C HIS A 100 4.49 2.50 6.58
N ARG A 101 5.72 2.54 7.12
CA ARG A 101 6.17 1.60 8.17
C ARG A 101 5.35 1.75 9.45
N ILE A 102 5.20 2.97 9.97
CA ILE A 102 4.42 3.21 11.20
C ILE A 102 2.97 2.76 10.99
N THR A 103 2.32 3.22 9.93
CA THR A 103 0.90 2.94 9.64
C THR A 103 0.64 1.45 9.50
N THR A 104 1.47 0.74 8.71
CA THR A 104 1.26 -0.68 8.45
C THR A 104 1.55 -1.54 9.67
N ASN A 105 2.57 -1.19 10.47
CA ASN A 105 2.87 -1.93 11.70
C ASN A 105 1.77 -1.75 12.74
N LEU A 106 1.29 -0.52 12.96
CA LEU A 106 0.17 -0.25 13.87
C LEU A 106 -1.10 -1.01 13.44
N PHE A 107 -1.40 -1.04 12.13
CA PHE A 107 -2.49 -1.85 11.59
C PHE A 107 -2.33 -3.34 11.92
N LEU A 108 -1.16 -3.92 11.63
CA LEU A 108 -0.92 -5.35 11.89
C LEU A 108 -0.96 -5.67 13.39
N ASP A 109 -0.48 -4.76 14.25
CA ASP A 109 -0.52 -4.92 15.70
C ASP A 109 -1.95 -4.80 16.24
N MET A 110 -2.75 -3.87 15.73
CA MET A 110 -4.18 -3.77 16.03
C MET A 110 -4.91 -5.08 15.69
N VAL A 111 -4.65 -5.65 14.52
CA VAL A 111 -5.24 -6.92 14.08
C VAL A 111 -4.86 -8.07 15.01
N ARG A 112 -3.57 -8.20 15.35
CA ARG A 112 -3.09 -9.25 16.27
C ARG A 112 -3.73 -9.12 17.66
N ARG A 113 -3.87 -7.88 18.18
CA ARG A 113 -4.57 -7.61 19.45
C ARG A 113 -6.04 -8.03 19.38
N LYS A 114 -6.76 -7.63 18.33
CA LYS A 114 -8.18 -8.00 18.12
C LYS A 114 -8.36 -9.52 18.04
N GLN A 115 -7.46 -10.23 17.36
CA GLN A 115 -7.48 -11.70 17.32
C GLN A 115 -7.27 -12.31 18.70
N ARG A 116 -6.27 -11.87 19.46
CA ARG A 116 -6.00 -12.39 20.81
C ARG A 116 -7.18 -12.19 21.76
N ILE A 117 -7.80 -11.00 21.76
CA ILE A 117 -8.98 -10.72 22.59
C ILE A 117 -10.15 -11.65 22.22
N ARG A 118 -10.36 -11.93 20.93
CA ARG A 118 -11.38 -12.89 20.48
C ARG A 118 -11.10 -14.31 21.00
N PHE A 119 -9.85 -14.75 21.00
CA PHE A 119 -9.49 -16.05 21.56
C PHE A 119 -9.68 -16.10 23.08
N ASP A 120 -9.32 -15.02 23.80
CA ASP A 120 -9.49 -14.93 25.26
C ASP A 120 -10.99 -14.85 25.67
N ALA A 121 -11.83 -14.19 24.87
CA ALA A 121 -13.28 -14.04 25.13
C ALA A 121 -14.13 -15.27 24.74
N LEU A 122 -13.57 -16.25 24.03
CA LEU A 122 -14.23 -17.55 23.81
C LEU A 122 -14.27 -18.43 25.08
N GLY A 123 -13.74 -17.92 26.21
CA GLY A 123 -13.89 -18.51 27.55
C GLY A 123 -15.07 -17.98 28.38
N ASP A 124 -15.73 -16.89 27.97
CA ASP A 124 -16.96 -16.39 28.60
C ASP A 124 -17.61 -15.37 27.65
N ASP A 125 -18.77 -15.73 27.07
CA ASP A 125 -19.68 -14.96 26.20
C ASP A 125 -19.13 -13.71 25.47
N ALA A 126 -18.87 -13.84 24.15
CA ALA A 126 -18.53 -12.70 23.28
C ALA A 126 -19.61 -12.44 22.22
N ALA A 127 -20.41 -11.42 22.51
CA ALA A 127 -21.44 -10.83 21.65
C ALA A 127 -20.93 -10.40 20.26
N GLU A 128 -21.77 -10.64 19.25
CA GLU A 128 -21.63 -10.15 17.88
C GLU A 128 -21.61 -8.61 17.84
N ARG A 129 -20.59 -8.02 17.23
CA ARG A 129 -20.65 -6.65 16.72
C ARG A 129 -21.09 -6.69 15.27
N LEU A 130 -22.31 -6.25 15.03
CA LEU A 130 -22.87 -5.99 13.70
C LEU A 130 -22.29 -4.67 13.16
N PRO A 131 -21.84 -4.58 11.89
CA PRO A 131 -21.44 -3.31 11.32
C PRO A 131 -22.69 -2.47 10.96
N SER A 132 -22.84 -1.30 11.57
CA SER A 132 -23.81 -0.29 11.15
C SER A 132 -23.41 0.27 9.78
N ARG A 133 -24.36 0.22 8.84
CA ARG A 133 -24.26 0.72 7.48
C ARG A 133 -25.00 2.04 7.39
N GLU A 134 -24.28 3.13 7.13
CA GLU A 134 -24.75 4.21 6.25
C GLU A 134 -23.58 5.16 5.92
N PRO A 135 -23.40 5.56 4.63
CA PRO A 135 -22.24 6.36 4.27
C PRO A 135 -22.39 7.85 4.60
N SER A 136 -21.36 8.45 5.20
CA SER A 136 -21.32 9.91 5.42
C SER A 136 -21.00 10.68 4.11
N PRO A 137 -21.41 11.95 3.98
CA PRO A 137 -21.07 12.77 2.80
C PRO A 137 -19.55 12.92 2.55
N GLN A 138 -18.74 12.82 3.60
CA GLN A 138 -17.28 12.77 3.52
C GLN A 138 -16.77 11.44 2.92
N GLN A 139 -17.51 10.34 3.12
CA GLN A 139 -17.25 9.04 2.48
C GLN A 139 -17.50 9.13 0.98
N VAL A 140 -18.56 9.79 0.52
CA VAL A 140 -18.84 9.98 -0.93
C VAL A 140 -17.72 10.75 -1.64
N PHE A 141 -17.09 11.72 -0.97
CA PHE A 141 -15.98 12.49 -1.54
C PHE A 141 -14.65 11.72 -1.54
N ASN A 142 -14.36 10.95 -0.49
CA ASN A 142 -13.17 10.08 -0.43
C ASN A 142 -13.29 8.84 -1.33
N ASP A 143 -14.51 8.35 -1.54
CA ASP A 143 -14.87 7.24 -2.45
C ASP A 143 -14.91 7.67 -3.92
N ALA A 144 -14.88 8.98 -4.21
CA ALA A 144 -15.05 9.50 -5.56
C ALA A 144 -14.00 9.03 -6.59
N HIS A 145 -12.93 8.33 -6.18
CA HIS A 145 -11.90 7.80 -7.09
C HIS A 145 -11.45 6.36 -6.81
N PHE A 146 -12.10 5.61 -5.91
CA PHE A 146 -11.80 4.18 -5.70
C PHE A 146 -13.07 3.39 -5.45
N ASP A 147 -13.28 2.36 -6.25
CA ASP A 147 -14.53 1.63 -6.26
C ASP A 147 -14.79 0.84 -4.95
N ALA A 148 -15.99 0.98 -4.39
CA ALA A 148 -16.41 0.34 -3.14
C ALA A 148 -16.27 -1.20 -3.15
N ASP A 149 -16.44 -1.84 -4.30
CA ASP A 149 -16.26 -3.29 -4.43
C ASP A 149 -14.78 -3.72 -4.43
N VAL A 150 -13.85 -2.85 -4.81
CA VAL A 150 -12.41 -3.09 -4.63
C VAL A 150 -12.07 -3.04 -3.15
N GLN A 151 -12.64 -2.10 -2.39
CA GLN A 151 -12.47 -2.09 -0.94
C GLN A 151 -13.03 -3.36 -0.32
N GLN A 152 -14.25 -3.76 -0.70
CA GLN A 152 -14.86 -5.01 -0.23
C GLN A 152 -13.99 -6.23 -0.56
N ALA A 153 -13.38 -6.28 -1.76
CA ALA A 153 -12.47 -7.36 -2.13
C ALA A 153 -11.18 -7.36 -1.30
N LEU A 154 -10.59 -6.19 -1.03
CA LEU A 154 -9.46 -6.06 -0.10
C LEU A 154 -9.83 -6.57 1.31
N ASP A 155 -11.06 -6.31 1.73
CA ASP A 155 -11.56 -6.72 3.05
C ASP A 155 -11.67 -8.24 3.23
N THR A 156 -11.77 -9.00 2.14
CA THR A 156 -11.72 -10.48 2.18
C THR A 156 -10.32 -11.05 2.37
N LEU A 157 -9.28 -10.26 2.12
CA LEU A 157 -7.91 -10.74 2.23
C LEU A 157 -7.47 -10.86 3.69
N ALA A 158 -6.65 -11.87 3.95
CA ALA A 158 -5.88 -11.92 5.19
C ALA A 158 -5.06 -10.62 5.37
N PRO A 159 -4.96 -10.06 6.58
CA PRO A 159 -4.35 -8.75 6.84
C PRO A 159 -2.95 -8.58 6.25
N GLU A 160 -2.12 -9.62 6.28
CA GLU A 160 -0.76 -9.59 5.75
C GLU A 160 -0.74 -9.60 4.21
N PHE A 161 -1.72 -10.22 3.56
CA PHE A 161 -1.87 -10.18 2.10
C PHE A 161 -2.42 -8.82 1.67
N ARG A 162 -3.40 -8.30 2.41
CA ARG A 162 -3.95 -6.95 2.20
C ARG A 162 -2.85 -5.90 2.28
N ALA A 163 -2.07 -5.88 3.35
CA ALA A 163 -0.98 -4.93 3.54
C ALA A 163 0.03 -4.99 2.39
N ALA A 164 0.46 -6.19 1.98
CA ALA A 164 1.42 -6.34 0.89
C ALA A 164 0.87 -5.87 -0.47
N VAL A 165 -0.41 -6.15 -0.76
CA VAL A 165 -1.04 -5.70 -2.01
C VAL A 165 -1.29 -4.19 -2.00
N VAL A 166 -1.77 -3.61 -0.91
CA VAL A 166 -2.01 -2.17 -0.79
C VAL A 166 -0.70 -1.40 -0.98
N LEU A 167 0.39 -1.80 -0.31
CA LEU A 167 1.68 -1.14 -0.46
C LEU A 167 2.24 -1.25 -1.89
N CYS A 168 2.02 -2.37 -2.57
CA CYS A 168 2.52 -2.59 -3.93
C CYS A 168 1.66 -1.91 -5.01
N ASP A 169 0.36 -2.17 -5.00
CA ASP A 169 -0.54 -1.86 -6.11
C ASP A 169 -1.21 -0.50 -5.97
N ILE A 170 -1.27 0.04 -4.75
CA ILE A 170 -1.89 1.34 -4.45
C ILE A 170 -0.82 2.38 -4.11
N GLU A 171 0.09 2.08 -3.20
CA GLU A 171 1.17 3.02 -2.83
C GLU A 171 2.39 2.94 -3.76
N GLY A 172 2.51 1.89 -4.60
CA GLY A 172 3.53 1.80 -5.63
C GLY A 172 4.94 1.43 -5.14
N LEU A 173 5.07 0.87 -3.95
CA LEU A 173 6.37 0.50 -3.38
C LEU A 173 7.00 -0.69 -4.13
N SER A 174 8.32 -0.67 -4.25
CA SER A 174 9.10 -1.82 -4.69
C SER A 174 9.02 -2.97 -3.69
N TYR A 175 9.35 -4.19 -4.13
CA TYR A 175 9.27 -5.36 -3.25
C TYR A 175 10.30 -5.28 -2.11
N GLU A 176 11.43 -4.64 -2.36
CA GLU A 176 12.49 -4.35 -1.40
C GLU A 176 12.02 -3.34 -0.34
N GLU A 177 11.34 -2.27 -0.75
CA GLU A 177 10.75 -1.30 0.19
C GLU A 177 9.63 -1.94 1.02
N ILE A 178 8.79 -2.78 0.42
CA ILE A 178 7.76 -3.53 1.16
C ILE A 178 8.41 -4.49 2.17
N ALA A 179 9.48 -5.17 1.80
CA ALA A 179 10.23 -6.05 2.70
C ALA A 179 10.75 -5.27 3.92
N ALA A 180 11.35 -4.09 3.69
CA ALA A 180 11.83 -3.20 4.75
C ALA A 180 10.72 -2.52 5.56
N THR A 181 9.53 -2.33 4.97
CA THR A 181 8.36 -1.75 5.63
C THR A 181 7.72 -2.77 6.57
N LEU A 182 7.52 -4.00 6.09
CA LEU A 182 6.86 -5.08 6.82
C LEU A 182 7.79 -5.89 7.73
N GLY A 183 9.12 -5.70 7.62
CA GLY A 183 10.10 -6.47 8.38
C GLY A 183 10.14 -7.96 8.00
N VAL A 184 9.92 -8.29 6.72
CA VAL A 184 9.88 -9.68 6.23
C VAL A 184 10.82 -9.90 5.04
N LYS A 185 11.19 -11.16 4.79
CA LYS A 185 12.04 -11.53 3.65
C LYS A 185 11.38 -11.21 2.31
N LEU A 186 12.17 -10.87 1.29
CA LEU A 186 11.71 -10.58 -0.07
C LEU A 186 10.85 -11.70 -0.68
N GLY A 187 11.21 -12.97 -0.43
CA GLY A 187 10.40 -14.13 -0.86
C GLY A 187 9.01 -14.17 -0.21
N THR A 188 8.89 -13.71 1.03
CA THR A 188 7.60 -13.58 1.73
C THR A 188 6.75 -12.49 1.10
N VAL A 189 7.35 -11.35 0.73
CA VAL A 189 6.65 -10.28 0.01
C VAL A 189 6.07 -10.80 -1.30
N ARG A 190 6.89 -11.44 -2.14
CA ARG A 190 6.46 -12.02 -3.43
C ARG A 190 5.30 -12.99 -3.27
N SER A 191 5.39 -13.90 -2.30
CA SER A 191 4.33 -14.89 -2.05
C SER A 191 3.04 -14.26 -1.52
N ARG A 192 3.11 -13.26 -0.63
CA ARG A 192 1.94 -12.53 -0.13
C ARG A 192 1.24 -11.76 -1.25
N ILE A 193 1.98 -11.01 -2.06
CA ILE A 193 1.43 -10.27 -3.22
C ILE A 193 0.78 -11.24 -4.21
N HIS A 194 1.45 -12.33 -4.54
CA HIS A 194 0.90 -13.32 -5.47
C HIS A 194 -0.42 -13.91 -4.96
N ARG A 195 -0.48 -14.33 -3.69
CA ARG A 195 -1.69 -14.88 -3.07
C ARG A 195 -2.81 -13.84 -3.00
N GLY A 196 -2.50 -12.62 -2.55
CA GLY A 196 -3.45 -11.51 -2.48
C GLY A 196 -4.05 -11.18 -3.85
N ARG A 197 -3.21 -10.98 -4.88
CA ARG A 197 -3.68 -10.73 -6.27
C ARG A 197 -4.51 -11.87 -6.82
N SER A 198 -4.18 -13.13 -6.50
CA SER A 198 -4.97 -14.29 -6.91
C SER A 198 -6.37 -14.29 -6.31
N GLN A 199 -6.49 -13.95 -5.02
CA GLN A 199 -7.79 -13.82 -4.35
C GLN A 199 -8.59 -12.63 -4.89
N LEU A 200 -7.95 -11.47 -5.07
CA LEU A 200 -8.61 -10.29 -5.65
C LEU A 200 -9.11 -10.53 -7.07
N ARG A 201 -8.35 -11.25 -7.90
CA ARG A 201 -8.79 -11.59 -9.27
C ARG A 201 -10.08 -12.41 -9.26
N LYS A 202 -10.24 -13.32 -8.29
CA LYS A 202 -11.47 -14.10 -8.12
C LYS A 202 -12.62 -13.22 -7.63
N ALA A 203 -12.38 -12.43 -6.59
CA ALA A 203 -13.37 -11.55 -5.98
C ALA A 203 -13.88 -10.44 -6.92
N LEU A 204 -13.03 -9.97 -7.84
CA LEU A 204 -13.33 -8.90 -8.79
C LEU A 204 -13.57 -9.42 -10.22
N SER A 205 -13.89 -10.70 -10.38
CA SER A 205 -14.10 -11.33 -11.70
C SER A 205 -15.20 -10.66 -12.52
N HIS A 206 -16.23 -10.09 -11.88
CA HIS A 206 -17.30 -9.32 -12.53
C HIS A 206 -16.81 -8.04 -13.21
N ARG A 207 -15.61 -7.54 -12.86
CA ARG A 207 -14.99 -6.38 -13.49
C ARG A 207 -14.16 -6.71 -14.71
N SER A 208 -14.02 -7.99 -15.06
CA SER A 208 -13.23 -8.39 -16.23
C SER A 208 -13.79 -7.70 -17.49
N PRO A 209 -12.93 -7.28 -18.44
CA PRO A 209 -13.39 -6.69 -19.69
C PRO A 209 -14.42 -7.55 -20.42
N GLU A 210 -14.25 -8.88 -20.34
CA GLU A 210 -15.16 -9.89 -20.89
C GLU A 210 -16.53 -9.85 -20.19
N ALA A 211 -16.57 -9.90 -18.86
CA ALA A 211 -17.83 -9.83 -18.10
C ALA A 211 -18.57 -8.49 -18.29
N ARG A 212 -17.83 -7.39 -18.48
CA ARG A 212 -18.43 -6.08 -18.81
C ARG A 212 -18.98 -6.05 -20.24
N ALA A 213 -18.33 -6.71 -21.19
CA ALA A 213 -18.80 -6.82 -22.57
C ALA A 213 -20.07 -7.69 -22.66
N GLU A 214 -20.11 -8.82 -21.94
CA GLU A 214 -21.30 -9.70 -21.87
C GLU A 214 -22.51 -8.98 -21.27
N ARG A 215 -22.33 -8.26 -20.15
CA ARG A 215 -23.42 -7.45 -19.54
C ARG A 215 -23.94 -6.37 -20.48
N ARG A 216 -23.08 -5.73 -21.26
CA ARG A 216 -23.49 -4.74 -22.28
C ARG A 216 -24.22 -5.41 -23.45
N GLY A 217 -23.77 -6.59 -23.89
CA GLY A 217 -24.39 -7.37 -24.96
C GLY A 217 -25.82 -7.84 -24.64
N PHE A 218 -26.12 -8.14 -23.37
CA PHE A 218 -27.47 -8.52 -22.95
C PHE A 218 -28.42 -7.33 -22.80
N ALA A 219 -27.91 -6.15 -22.44
CA ALA A 219 -28.73 -4.93 -22.31
C ALA A 219 -29.22 -4.38 -23.66
N ILE A 220 -28.51 -4.64 -24.75
CA ILE A 220 -28.89 -4.18 -26.12
C ILE A 220 -29.94 -5.09 -26.79
N THR A 221 -30.07 -6.35 -26.38
CA THR A 221 -31.03 -7.31 -26.98
C THR A 221 -32.37 -7.35 -26.26
N GLY A 222 -32.49 -6.72 -25.08
CA GLY A 222 -33.70 -6.71 -24.24
C GLY A 222 -34.65 -5.53 -24.47
N VAL A 223 -34.40 -4.63 -25.43
CA VAL A 223 -35.36 -3.56 -25.78
C VAL A 223 -36.44 -4.17 -26.66
N PRO A 224 -37.70 -4.29 -26.21
CA PRO A 224 -38.78 -4.72 -27.08
C PRO A 224 -38.97 -3.61 -28.12
N ALA A 225 -38.90 -3.97 -29.40
CA ALA A 225 -39.27 -3.08 -30.48
C ALA A 225 -40.72 -2.63 -30.22
N LEU A 226 -40.88 -1.36 -29.82
CA LEU A 226 -42.17 -0.70 -29.76
C LEU A 226 -42.72 -0.68 -31.19
N GLY A 227 -43.50 -1.71 -31.52
CA GLY A 227 -44.19 -1.85 -32.78
C GLY A 227 -45.12 -0.65 -32.96
N GLY A 228 -44.78 0.19 -33.93
CA GLY A 228 -45.59 1.33 -34.33
C GLY A 228 -46.96 0.85 -34.79
N GLY A 229 -48.00 1.26 -34.06
CA GLY A 229 -49.38 1.15 -34.50
C GLY A 229 -49.60 2.04 -35.72
N GLY A 230 -49.65 1.42 -36.90
CA GLY A 230 -50.17 2.04 -38.10
C GLY A 230 -51.69 2.13 -37.99
N ALA A 231 -52.19 3.33 -37.69
CA ALA A 231 -53.59 3.67 -37.93
C ALA A 231 -53.77 3.91 -39.43
N THR A 232 -54.58 3.08 -40.07
CA THR A 232 -55.11 3.33 -41.42
C THR A 232 -56.62 3.23 -41.41
N ALA A 233 -57.25 4.33 -41.85
CA ALA A 233 -58.61 4.51 -42.36
C ALA A 233 -59.79 4.34 -41.39
#